data_AF-A0A5C3NNG5-F1
#
_entry.id   AF-A0A5C3NNG5-F1
#
_cell.length_a   1.000
_cell.length_b   1.000
_cell.length_c   1.000
_cell.angle_alpha   90.00
_cell.angle_beta   90.00
_cell.angle_gamma   90.00
#
_symmetry.space_group_name_H-M   'P 1'
#
loop_
_entity.id
_entity.type
_entity.pdbx_description
1 polymer ?
#
loop_
_entity_poly.entity_id
_entity_poly.type
_entity_poly.pdbx_seq_one_letter_code
_entity_poly.pdbx_strand_id
1 'polypeptide(L)'
;DVRSFLGLVRYLASFLPRLAKYTAVLTPLTTKEAERDFPDWSPSHHAAFVAIKELVTSSECLTVVDHDDLENNKIFVSCDASD
;
A
#
# COMPACT_ATOMS: atom_id res chain seq x y z
N ASP A 1 -8.13 12.04 -1.12
CA ASP A 1 -7.90 11.02 -0.06
C ASP A 1 -7.62 9.62 -0.58
N VAL A 2 -8.57 8.94 -1.25
CA VAL A 2 -8.37 7.55 -1.74
C VAL A 2 -7.22 7.44 -2.74
N ARG A 3 -7.09 8.41 -3.64
CA ARG A 3 -5.99 8.47 -4.63
C ARG A 3 -4.63 8.65 -3.96
N SER A 4 -4.53 9.55 -2.98
CA SER A 4 -3.30 9.77 -2.21
C SER A 4 -2.91 8.53 -1.40
N PHE A 5 -3.90 7.89 -0.75
CA PHE A 5 -3.70 6.62 -0.04
C PHE A 5 -3.18 5.52 -0.96
N LEU A 6 -3.81 5.32 -2.13
CA LEU A 6 -3.36 4.32 -3.10
C LEU A 6 -2.00 4.66 -3.72
N GLY A 7 -1.66 5.95 -3.85
CA GLY A 7 -0.33 6.40 -4.26
C GLY A 7 0.74 5.92 -3.28
N LEU A 8 0.55 6.18 -1.98
CA LEU A 8 1.45 5.72 -0.92
C LEU A 8 1.55 4.19 -0.87
N VAL A 9 0.41 3.51 -0.95
CA VAL A 9 0.35 2.04 -0.91
C VAL A 9 1.06 1.41 -2.11
N ARG A 10 0.96 2.03 -3.30
CA ARG A 10 1.73 1.61 -4.49
C ARG A 10 3.23 1.84 -4.33
N TYR A 11 3.65 2.93 -3.69
CA TYR A 11 5.05 3.15 -3.36
C TYR A 11 5.62 2.02 -2.49
N LEU A 12 4.83 1.55 -1.52
CA LEU A 12 5.20 0.43 -0.65
C LEU A 12 4.97 -0.96 -1.27
N ALA A 13 4.49 -1.06 -2.52
CA ALA A 13 4.01 -2.33 -3.09
C ALA A 13 5.08 -3.41 -3.21
N SER A 14 6.35 -3.05 -3.38
CA SER A 14 7.48 -3.99 -3.42
C SER A 14 7.68 -4.74 -2.11
N PHE A 15 7.17 -4.21 -1.00
CA PHE A 15 7.30 -4.77 0.34
C PHE A 15 6.02 -5.47 0.82
N LEU A 16 4.91 -5.32 0.08
CA LEU A 16 3.59 -5.75 0.53
C LEU A 16 3.10 -6.98 -0.25
N PRO A 17 3.06 -8.17 0.38
CA PRO A 17 2.58 -9.37 -0.29
C PRO A 17 1.09 -9.26 -0.62
N ARG A 18 0.69 -9.73 -1.81
CA ARG A 18 -0.73 -9.84 -2.25
C ARG A 18 -1.49 -8.51 -2.34
N LEU A 19 -0.79 -7.38 -2.36
CA LEU A 19 -1.39 -6.05 -2.40
C LEU A 19 -2.27 -5.81 -3.64
N ALA A 20 -1.89 -6.38 -4.80
CA ALA A 20 -2.60 -6.22 -6.07
C ALA A 20 -4.10 -6.60 -6.00
N LYS A 21 -4.45 -7.59 -5.18
CA LYS A 21 -5.84 -8.04 -5.01
C LYS A 21 -6.71 -6.95 -4.36
N TYR A 22 -6.18 -6.27 -3.35
CA TYR A 22 -6.91 -5.25 -2.61
C TYR A 22 -6.92 -3.91 -3.35
N THR A 23 -5.81 -3.56 -4.01
CA THR A 23 -5.74 -2.32 -4.80
C THR A 23 -6.63 -2.38 -6.04
N ALA A 24 -6.89 -3.56 -6.61
CA ALA A 24 -7.84 -3.73 -7.71
C ALA A 24 -9.27 -3.26 -7.34
N VAL A 25 -9.71 -3.48 -6.09
CA VAL A 25 -11.03 -3.05 -5.59
C VAL A 25 -11.11 -1.53 -5.48
N LEU A 26 -10.01 -0.87 -5.12
CA LEU A 26 -9.96 0.58 -4.90
C LEU A 26 -9.53 1.36 -6.16
N THR A 27 -8.91 0.71 -7.15
CA THR A 27 -8.43 1.37 -8.39
C THR A 27 -9.54 2.09 -9.18
N PRO A 28 -10.76 1.53 -9.34
CA PRO A 28 -11.87 2.24 -9.98
C PRO A 28 -12.21 3.58 -9.31
N LEU A 29 -12.00 3.70 -7.99
CA LEU A 29 -12.23 4.92 -7.20
C LEU A 29 -11.18 6.02 -7.45
N THR A 30 -10.15 5.74 -8.26
CA THR A 30 -9.08 6.69 -8.60
C THR A 30 -9.12 7.16 -10.06
N THR A 31 -10.15 6.76 -10.80
CA THR A 31 -10.39 7.21 -12.17
C THR A 31 -10.77 8.69 -12.20
N LYS A 32 -10.56 9.35 -13.35
CA LYS A 32 -10.98 10.77 -13.52
C LYS A 32 -12.48 10.93 -13.38
N GLU A 33 -13.22 9.89 -13.75
CA GLU A 33 -14.67 9.80 -13.62
C GLU A 33 -15.09 9.79 -12.14
N ALA A 34 -14.42 8.98 -11.31
CA ALA A 34 -14.64 8.96 -9.86
C ALA A 34 -14.18 10.23 -9.14
N GLU A 35 -13.25 11.00 -9.73
CA GLU A 35 -12.85 12.32 -9.22
C GLU A 35 -13.93 13.38 -9.45
N ARG A 36 -14.67 13.27 -10.55
CA ARG A 36 -15.78 14.18 -10.87
C ARG A 36 -17.05 13.83 -10.10
N ASP A 37 -17.32 12.54 -9.93
CA ASP A 37 -18.48 12.02 -9.19
C ASP A 37 -18.05 10.77 -8.41
N PHE A 38 -17.81 10.95 -7.11
CA PHE A 38 -17.24 9.88 -6.29
C PHE A 38 -18.31 8.83 -5.99
N PRO A 39 -18.12 7.55 -6.41
CA PRO A 39 -19.13 6.52 -6.20
C PRO A 39 -19.24 6.16 -4.73
N ASP A 40 -20.40 5.61 -4.34
CA ASP A 40 -20.68 5.25 -2.95
C ASP A 40 -19.62 4.31 -2.36
N TRP A 41 -19.23 4.62 -1.13
CA TRP A 41 -18.29 3.81 -0.39
C TRP A 41 -18.94 2.50 0.09
N SER A 42 -18.80 1.45 -0.71
CA SER A 42 -19.33 0.12 -0.39
C SER A 42 -18.57 -0.58 0.76
N PRO A 43 -19.21 -1.59 1.40
CA PRO A 43 -18.53 -2.45 2.38
C PRO A 43 -17.29 -3.16 1.82
N SER A 44 -17.28 -3.46 0.52
CA SER A 44 -16.11 -4.08 -0.14
C SER A 44 -14.92 -3.12 -0.24
N HIS A 45 -15.17 -1.82 -0.46
CA HIS A 45 -14.13 -0.79 -0.42
C HIS A 45 -13.55 -0.66 0.99
N HIS A 46 -14.42 -0.70 2.02
CA HIS A 46 -13.97 -0.67 3.41
C HIS A 46 -13.10 -1.87 3.76
N ALA A 47 -13.53 -3.09 3.40
CA ALA A 47 -12.77 -4.31 3.65
C ALA A 47 -11.39 -4.28 2.95
N ALA A 48 -11.32 -3.81 1.71
CA ALA A 48 -10.06 -3.66 1.00
C ALA A 48 -9.14 -2.63 1.67
N PHE A 49 -9.69 -1.50 2.12
CA PHE A 49 -8.93 -0.47 2.84
C PHE A 49 -8.34 -1.00 4.16
N VAL A 50 -9.14 -1.71 4.95
CA VAL A 50 -8.69 -2.29 6.23
C VAL A 50 -7.60 -3.34 5.99
N ALA A 51 -7.79 -4.25 5.03
CA ALA A 51 -6.79 -5.27 4.69
C ALA A 51 -5.44 -4.66 4.26
N ILE A 52 -5.47 -3.55 3.51
CA ILE A 52 -4.24 -2.83 3.13
C ILE A 52 -3.57 -2.22 4.36
N LYS A 53 -4.31 -1.60 5.28
CA LYS A 53 -3.73 -1.08 6.52
C LYS A 53 -3.06 -2.19 7.32
N GLU A 54 -3.74 -3.31 7.52
CA GLU A 54 -3.22 -4.45 8.26
C GLU A 54 -1.92 -5.00 7.63
N LEU A 55 -1.88 -5.11 6.29
CA LEU A 55 -0.66 -5.51 5.57
C LEU A 55 0.49 -4.55 5.83
N VAL A 56 0.26 -3.24 5.68
CA VAL A 56 1.29 -2.20 5.86
C VAL A 56 1.81 -2.16 7.29
N THR A 57 0.96 -2.46 8.28
CA THR A 57 1.33 -2.48 9.71
C THR A 57 1.77 -3.85 10.20
N SER A 58 1.87 -4.86 9.33
CA SER A 58 2.24 -6.22 9.73
C SER A 58 3.74 -6.34 10.03
N SER A 59 4.10 -7.28 10.92
CA SER A 59 5.49 -7.53 11.32
C SER A 59 6.39 -8.01 10.17
N GLU A 60 5.83 -8.52 9.07
CA GLU A 60 6.60 -8.94 7.89
C GLU A 60 7.13 -7.74 7.08
N CYS A 61 6.60 -6.52 7.31
CA CYS A 61 7.03 -5.30 6.62
C CYS A 61 8.13 -4.52 7.36
N LEU A 62 8.44 -4.88 8.60
CA LEU A 62 9.45 -4.23 9.44
C LEU A 62 10.24 -5.30 10.21
N THR A 63 11.46 -5.58 9.77
CA THR A 63 12.41 -6.48 10.44
C THR A 63 13.50 -5.65 11.13
N VAL A 64 13.88 -6.05 12.35
CA VAL A 64 15.04 -5.48 13.04
C VAL A 64 16.30 -5.84 12.27
N VAL A 65 17.16 -4.85 12.01
CA VAL A 65 18.45 -5.10 11.34
C VAL A 65 19.33 -5.90 12.29
N ASP A 66 19.63 -7.12 11.87
CA ASP A 66 20.63 -7.99 12.50
C ASP A 66 21.98 -7.70 11.83
N HIS A 67 22.89 -7.10 12.60
CA HIS A 67 24.21 -6.72 12.12
C HIS A 67 25.17 -7.91 11.99
N ASP A 68 24.83 -9.07 12.59
CA ASP A 68 25.64 -10.28 12.55
C ASP A 68 25.22 -11.24 11.41
N ASP A 69 24.03 -11.05 10.82
CA ASP A 69 23.50 -11.82 9.68
C ASP A 69 23.02 -10.92 8.51
N LEU A 70 23.95 -10.08 8.03
CA LEU A 70 23.71 -9.15 6.92
C LEU A 70 23.42 -9.83 5.57
N GLU A 71 23.84 -11.09 5.38
CA GLU A 71 23.61 -11.83 4.13
C GLU A 71 22.11 -12.15 3.94
N ASN A 72 21.41 -12.45 5.04
CA ASN A 72 19.96 -12.69 5.04
C ASN A 72 19.15 -11.43 5.35
N ASN A 73 19.71 -10.45 6.06
CA ASN A 73 19.06 -9.18 6.44
C ASN A 73 19.41 -8.03 5.48
N LYS A 74 18.96 -8.15 4.23
CA LYS A 74 19.25 -7.15 3.18
C LYS A 74 18.53 -5.83 3.48
N ILE A 75 19.29 -4.74 3.57
CA ILE A 75 18.78 -3.39 3.77
C ILE A 75 18.52 -2.75 2.41
N PHE A 76 17.29 -2.29 2.18
CA PHE A 76 16.91 -1.54 0.98
C PHE A 76 16.64 -0.09 1.34
N VAL A 77 17.35 0.84 0.71
CA VAL A 77 17.11 2.28 0.84
C VAL A 77 16.37 2.75 -0.41
N SER A 78 15.14 3.23 -0.25
CA SER A 78 14.38 3.88 -1.30
C SER A 78 14.25 5.36 -0.96
N CYS A 79 14.81 6.21 -1.82
CA CYS A 79 14.69 7.66 -1.69
C CYS A 79 13.69 8.16 -2.74
N ASP A 80 12.79 9.03 -2.31
CA ASP A 80 11.90 9.76 -3.21
C ASP A 80 12.12 11.27 -3.03
N ALA A 81 12.15 11.99 -4.15
CA ALA A 81 12.26 13.45 -4.18
C ALA A 81 10.91 14.01 -4.63
N SER A 82 9.98 14.08 -3.69
CA SER A 82 8.71 14.79 -3.86
C SER A 82 8.89 16.24 -3.38
N ASP A 83 8.60 17.21 -4.25
CA ASP A 83 8.50 18.65 -3.93
C ASP A 83 7.23 18.96 -3.12
#